data_AF-A0A2U2X259-F1
#
_entry.id   AF-A0A2U2X259-F1
#
_cell.length_a   1.000
_cell.length_b   1.000
_cell.length_c   1.000
_cell.angle_alpha   90.00
_cell.angle_beta   90.00
_cell.angle_gamma   90.00
#
_symmetry.space_group_name_H-M   'P 1'
#
loop_
_entity.id
_entity.type
_entity.pdbx_description
1 polymer ?
#
loop_
_entity_poly.entity_id
_entity_poly.type
_entity_poly.pdbx_seq_one_letter_code
_entity_poly.pdbx_strand_id
1 'polypeptide(L)' 'MAGIVNYIKESFGELKNNVTWPTWAEAQSLTVLVAVFSIIFSLAIWGVDTVFSKVITYYFDLIK' A
#
# COMPACT_ATOMS: atom_id res chain seq x y z
N MET A 1 19.20 22.28 23.11
CA MET A 1 18.70 20.89 23.09
C MET A 1 17.43 20.63 23.89
N ALA A 2 17.00 21.50 24.82
CA ALA A 2 15.75 21.31 25.57
C ALA A 2 14.45 21.51 24.76
N GLY A 3 14.49 22.27 23.65
CA GLY A 3 13.30 22.56 22.84
C GLY A 3 12.75 21.38 22.03
N ILE A 4 13.62 20.53 21.47
CA ILE A 4 13.20 19.39 20.63
C ILE A 4 12.48 18.32 21.46
N VAL A 5 12.95 18.08 22.69
CA VAL A 5 12.34 17.09 23.59
C VAL A 5 10.94 17.54 24.04
N ASN A 6 10.76 18.82 24.33
CA ASN A 6 9.43 19.36 24.62
C ASN A 6 8.51 19.33 23.40
N TYR A 7 9.00 19.71 22.23
CA TYR A 7 8.22 19.67 20.98
C TYR A 7 7.73 18.26 20.64
N ILE A 8 8.57 17.23 20.82
CA ILE A 8 8.16 15.84 20.60
C ILE A 8 7.10 15.41 21.62
N LYS A 9 7.23 15.80 22.89
CA LYS A 9 6.23 15.50 23.93
C LYS A 9 4.90 16.18 23.67
N GLU A 10 4.93 17.44 23.24
CA GLU A 10 3.75 18.26 22.96
C GLU A 10 3.04 17.76 21.70
N SER A 11 3.80 17.45 20.64
CA SER A 11 3.30 16.78 19.43
C SER A 11 2.68 15.41 19.73
N PHE A 12 3.26 14.60 20.62
CA PHE A 12 2.65 13.33 21.04
C PHE A 12 1.35 13.54 21.83
N GLY A 13 1.29 14.59 22.64
CA GLY A 13 0.07 14.99 23.35
C GLY A 13 -1.04 15.43 22.39
N GLU A 14 -0.70 16.21 21.36
CA GLU A 14 -1.63 16.63 20.33
C GLU A 14 -2.12 15.47 19.47
N LEU A 15 -1.21 14.61 19.03
CA LEU A 15 -1.55 13.43 18.24
C LEU A 15 -2.41 12.44 19.02
N LYS A 16 -2.24 12.33 20.33
CA LYS A 16 -3.08 11.42 21.13
C LYS A 16 -4.47 11.99 21.45
N ASN A 17 -4.58 13.30 21.66
CA ASN A 17 -5.84 13.94 22.07
C ASN A 17 -6.69 14.42 20.89
N ASN A 18 -6.10 14.77 19.74
CA ASN A 18 -6.80 15.28 18.56
C ASN A 18 -6.89 14.28 17.40
N VAL A 19 -6.21 13.13 17.46
CA VAL A 19 -6.36 12.07 16.45
C VAL A 19 -7.25 10.97 17.00
N THR A 20 -8.41 10.80 16.39
CA THR A 20 -9.28 9.65 16.62
C THR A 20 -8.69 8.44 15.92
N TRP A 21 -7.94 7.62 16.67
CA TRP A 21 -7.53 6.31 16.19
C TRP A 21 -8.77 5.43 15.96
N PRO A 22 -8.84 4.71 14.84
CA PRO A 22 -9.91 3.75 14.63
C PRO A 22 -9.86 2.68 15.73
N THR A 23 -11.03 2.15 16.07
CA THR A 23 -11.09 1.01 16.98
C THR A 23 -10.32 -0.18 16.37
N TRP A 24 -9.84 -1.10 17.22
CA TRP A 24 -9.09 -2.27 16.75
C TRP A 24 -9.85 -3.08 15.67
N ALA A 25 -11.18 -3.16 15.79
CA ALA A 25 -12.03 -3.83 14.81
C ALA A 25 -12.05 -3.09 13.45
N GLU A 26 -12.18 -1.76 13.46
CA GLU A 26 -12.15 -0.94 12.25
C GLU A 26 -10.78 -0.98 11.57
N ALA A 27 -9.69 -0.90 12.36
CA ALA A 27 -8.33 -0.99 11.84
C ALA A 27 -8.07 -2.33 11.14
N GLN A 28 -8.56 -3.43 11.73
CA GLN A 28 -8.48 -4.76 11.11
C GLN A 28 -9.31 -4.83 9.82
N SER A 29 -10.54 -4.33 9.82
CA SER A 29 -11.39 -4.31 8.63
C SER A 29 -10.74 -3.53 7.48
N LEU A 30 -10.16 -2.36 7.77
CA LEU A 30 -9.45 -1.54 6.79
C LEU A 30 -8.21 -2.26 6.26
N THR A 31 -7.45 -2.92 7.13
CA THR A 31 -6.25 -3.68 6.73
C THR A 31 -6.61 -4.86 5.83
N VAL A 32 -7.66 -5.61 6.17
CA VAL A 32 -8.14 -6.72 5.35
C VAL A 32 -8.61 -6.23 3.99
N LEU A 33 -9.34 -5.11 3.95
CA LEU A 33 -9.77 -4.49 2.69
C LEU A 33 -8.56 -4.18 1.78
N VAL A 34 -7.55 -3.51 2.31
CA VAL A 34 -6.33 -3.15 1.58
C VAL A 34 -5.57 -4.40 1.11
N ALA A 35 -5.47 -5.42 1.97
CA ALA A 35 -4.81 -6.68 1.61
C ALA A 35 -5.49 -7.38 0.44
N VAL A 36 -6.83 -7.43 0.43
CA VAL A 36 -7.62 -8.03 -0.67
C VAL A 36 -7.38 -7.27 -1.98
N PHE A 37 -7.45 -5.94 -1.97
CA PHE A 37 -7.17 -5.15 -3.17
C PHE A 37 -5.75 -5.34 -3.68
N SER A 38 -4.77 -5.41 -2.77
CA SER A 38 -3.37 -5.63 -3.14
C SER A 38 -3.15 -6.96 -3.87
N ILE A 39 -3.83 -8.02 -3.43
CA ILE A 39 -3.80 -9.34 -4.09
C ILE A 39 -4.43 -9.26 -5.47
N ILE A 40 -5.59 -8.62 -5.61
CA ILE A 40 -6.29 -8.47 -6.90
C ILE A 40 -5.40 -7.71 -7.90
N PHE A 41 -4.82 -6.58 -7.49
CA PHE A 41 -3.93 -5.79 -8.35
C PHE A 41 -2.66 -6.56 -8.72
N SER A 42 -2.08 -7.31 -7.78
CA SER A 42 -0.92 -8.17 -8.06
C SER A 42 -1.23 -9.20 -9.15
N LEU A 43 -2.39 -9.87 -9.07
CA LEU A 43 -2.83 -10.82 -10.10
C LEU A 43 -3.10 -10.15 -11.44
N ALA A 44 -3.67 -8.95 -11.44
CA ALA A 44 -3.90 -8.17 -12.66
C ALA A 44 -2.59 -7.81 -13.36
N ILE A 45 -1.60 -7.31 -12.61
CA ILE A 45 -0.25 -6.99 -13.14
C ILE A 45 0.39 -8.25 -13.71
N TRP A 46 0.36 -9.36 -12.95
CA TRP A 46 0.88 -10.64 -13.43
C TRP A 46 0.25 -11.09 -14.75
N GLY A 47 -1.07 -10.92 -14.89
CA GLY A 47 -1.79 -11.22 -16.12
C GLY A 47 -1.33 -10.36 -17.30
N VAL A 48 -1.21 -9.04 -17.08
CA VAL A 48 -0.73 -8.10 -18.09
C VAL A 48 0.70 -8.44 -18.52
N ASP A 49 1.61 -8.66 -17.58
CA ASP A 49 3.02 -8.98 -17.85
C ASP A 49 3.15 -10.27 -18.68
N THR A 50 2.33 -11.29 -18.37
CA THR A 50 2.31 -12.56 -19.09
C THR A 50 1.82 -12.38 -20.54
N VAL A 51 0.74 -11.62 -20.73
CA VAL A 51 0.17 -11.34 -22.06
C VAL A 51 1.17 -10.53 -22.90
N PHE A 52 1.73 -9.46 -22.33
CA PHE A 52 2.71 -8.63 -23.03
C PHE A 52 3.95 -9.42 -23.43
N SER A 53 4.49 -10.24 -22.53
CA SER A 53 5.65 -11.09 -22.83
C SER A 53 5.35 -12.02 -24.01
N LYS A 54 4.18 -12.66 -24.02
CA LYS A 54 3.78 -13.56 -25.11
C LYS A 54 3.59 -12.85 -26.44
N VAL A 55 2.97 -11.66 -26.43
CA VAL A 55 2.79 -10.83 -27.64
C VAL A 55 4.13 -10.39 -28.21
N ILE A 56 5.04 -9.93 -27.35
CA ILE A 56 6.38 -9.51 -27.75
C ILE A 56 7.16 -10.69 -28.34
N THR A 57 7.18 -11.85 -27.67
CA THR A 57 7.84 -13.05 -28.19
C THR A 57 7.26 -13.46 -29.54
N TYR A 58 5.94 -13.45 -29.71
CA TYR A 58 5.29 -13.76 -30.97
C TYR A 58 5.69 -12.79 -32.09
N TYR A 59 5.72 -11.48 -31.81
CA TYR A 59 6.17 -10.48 -32.77
C TYR A 59 7.63 -10.69 -33.20
N PHE A 60 8.53 -10.99 -32.26
CA PHE A 60 9.93 -11.27 -32.57
C PHE A 60 10.13 -12.56 -33.36
N ASP A 61 9.34 -13.60 -33.08
CA ASP A 61 9.38 -14.86 -33.83
C ASP A 61 8.89 -14.69 -35.27
N LEU A 62 7.94 -13.78 -35.50
CA LEU A 62 7.38 -13.48 -36.83
C LEU A 62 8.34 -12.65 -37.72
N ILE A 63 9.26 -11.90 -37.10
CA ILE A 63 10.30 -11.13 -37.82
C ILE A 63 11.52 -12.00 -38.17
N LYS A 64 11.71 -13.12 -37.47
CA LYS A 64 12.81 -14.06 -37.70
C LYS A 64 12.55 -14.93 -38.92
#